data_AF-A0A4Q9FV32-F1
#
_entry.id   AF-A0A4Q9FV32-F1
#
_cell.length_a   1.000
_cell.length_b   1.000
_cell.length_c   1.000
_cell.angle_alpha   90.00
_cell.angle_beta   90.00
_cell.angle_gamma   90.00
#
_symmetry.space_group_name_H-M   'P 1'
#
loop_
_entity.id
_entity.type
_entity.pdbx_description
1 polymer ?
#
loop_
_entity_poly.entity_id
_entity_poly.type
_entity_poly.pdbx_seq_one_letter_code
_entity_poly.pdbx_strand_id
1 'polypeptide(L)'
;MKNGTDLFLRNVRYILDLCFPGESFDDQLRKTWMTESLLCSAPEEGKSVKASCWRACSSCYLTPQLDLLSDAFIVALGTKAQTRLRSLGLHFFPAAAASPPGCNFTGSRDSWREAATILRELRTI
;
A
#
# COMPACT_ATOMS: atom_id res chain seq x y z
N MET A 1 1.61 3.45 -15.60
CA MET A 1 0.75 4.17 -14.63
C MET A 1 -0.07 5.29 -15.26
N LYS A 2 0.53 6.33 -15.88
CA LYS A 2 -0.22 7.49 -16.41
C LYS A 2 -1.32 7.16 -17.43
N ASN A 3 -1.08 6.16 -18.29
CA ASN A 3 -2.02 5.73 -19.35
C ASN A 3 -2.48 4.27 -19.21
N GLY A 4 -2.25 3.64 -18.06
CA GLY A 4 -2.56 2.21 -17.90
C GLY A 4 -4.04 1.99 -17.56
N THR A 5 -4.63 0.96 -18.17
CA THR A 5 -6.08 0.72 -18.14
C THR A 5 -6.50 -0.49 -17.31
N ASP A 6 -5.53 -1.26 -16.80
CA ASP A 6 -5.84 -2.40 -15.94
C ASP A 6 -6.48 -1.98 -14.61
N LEU A 7 -7.19 -2.91 -13.99
CA LEU A 7 -7.97 -2.65 -12.78
C LEU A 7 -7.09 -2.19 -11.60
N PHE A 8 -5.87 -2.74 -11.48
CA PHE A 8 -4.95 -2.33 -10.44
C PHE A 8 -4.54 -0.87 -10.61
N LEU A 9 -4.15 -0.46 -11.82
CA LEU A 9 -3.78 0.92 -12.11
C LEU A 9 -4.95 1.90 -11.91
N ARG A 10 -6.17 1.51 -12.29
CA ARG A 10 -7.38 2.31 -12.03
C ARG A 10 -7.64 2.50 -10.53
N ASN A 11 -7.45 1.44 -9.74
CA ASN A 11 -7.65 1.51 -8.30
C ASN A 11 -6.55 2.34 -7.62
N VAL A 12 -5.28 2.18 -8.02
CA VAL A 12 -4.18 3.02 -7.52
C VAL A 12 -4.45 4.49 -7.86
N ARG A 13 -4.87 4.80 -9.09
CA ARG A 13 -5.22 6.16 -9.47
C ARG A 13 -6.34 6.72 -8.59
N TYR A 14 -7.39 5.94 -8.36
CA TYR A 14 -8.49 6.32 -7.50
C TYR A 14 -8.05 6.57 -6.04
N ILE A 15 -7.19 5.73 -5.49
CA ILE A 15 -6.63 5.93 -4.14
C ILE A 15 -5.85 7.25 -4.07
N LEU A 16 -5.01 7.53 -5.07
CA LEU A 16 -4.24 8.78 -5.11
C LEU A 16 -5.13 10.02 -5.26
N ASP A 17 -6.17 9.94 -6.08
CA ASP A 17 -7.15 11.03 -6.24
C ASP A 17 -7.93 11.31 -4.94
N LEU A 18 -8.19 10.29 -4.12
CA LEU A 18 -8.77 10.46 -2.80
C LEU A 18 -7.79 11.14 -1.83
N CYS A 19 -6.53 10.70 -1.83
CA CYS A 19 -5.48 11.21 -0.94
C CYS A 19 -5.08 12.66 -1.24
N PHE A 20 -5.11 13.06 -2.51
CA PHE A 20 -4.55 14.31 -3.02
C PHE A 20 -5.51 14.97 -4.01
N PRO A 21 -6.71 15.40 -3.55
CA PRO A 21 -7.74 15.93 -4.43
C PRO A 21 -7.28 17.22 -5.13
N GLY A 22 -7.50 17.30 -6.44
CA GLY A 22 -7.15 18.47 -7.25
C GLY A 22 -5.68 18.57 -7.67
N GLU A 23 -4.81 17.68 -7.17
CA GLU A 23 -3.41 17.65 -7.58
C GLU A 23 -3.20 16.89 -8.90
N SER A 24 -2.18 17.28 -9.68
CA SER A 24 -1.79 16.56 -10.89
C SER A 24 -1.21 15.18 -10.53
N PHE A 25 -1.28 14.20 -11.45
CA PHE A 25 -0.70 12.88 -11.17
C PHE A 25 0.77 12.93 -10.78
N ASP A 26 1.53 13.81 -11.43
CA ASP A 26 2.97 13.91 -11.20
C ASP A 26 3.24 14.49 -9.80
N ASP A 27 2.40 15.42 -9.31
CA ASP A 27 2.50 15.95 -7.94
C ASP A 27 2.06 14.93 -6.88
N GLN A 28 1.05 14.11 -7.18
CA GLN A 28 0.64 13.00 -6.33
C GLN A 28 1.78 12.00 -6.14
N LEU A 29 2.49 11.66 -7.23
CA LEU A 29 3.62 10.73 -7.18
C LEU A 29 4.82 11.30 -6.42
N ARG A 30 5.07 12.61 -6.46
CA ARG A 30 6.13 13.25 -5.65
C ARG A 30 5.92 13.09 -4.14
N LYS A 31 4.67 12.88 -3.72
CA LYS A 31 4.25 12.73 -2.32
C LYS A 31 3.95 11.29 -1.92
N THR A 32 4.12 10.35 -2.85
CA THR A 32 3.74 8.95 -2.65
C THR A 32 4.92 8.03 -2.90
N TRP A 33 5.18 7.16 -1.93
CA TRP A 33 6.06 6.00 -2.12
C TRP A 33 5.24 4.72 -2.11
N MET A 34 5.29 3.95 -3.20
CA MET A 34 4.66 2.63 -3.31
C MET A 34 5.76 1.57 -3.31
N THR A 35 5.67 0.61 -2.39
CA THR A 35 6.65 -0.47 -2.26
C THR A 35 5.98 -1.78 -1.85
N GLU A 36 6.72 -2.87 -1.95
CA GLU A 36 6.24 -4.22 -1.68
C GLU A 36 6.79 -4.73 -0.33
N SER A 37 5.93 -5.39 0.45
CA SER A 37 6.35 -6.06 1.71
C SER A 37 7.17 -7.34 1.49
N LEU A 38 7.26 -7.81 0.25
CA LEU A 38 8.01 -8.99 -0.16
C LEU A 38 8.39 -8.84 -1.64
N LEU A 39 9.69 -8.96 -1.95
CA LEU A 39 10.19 -8.85 -3.31
C LEU A 39 10.24 -10.20 -4.05
N CYS A 40 10.15 -11.31 -3.32
CA CYS A 40 10.17 -12.65 -3.92
C CYS A 40 8.78 -13.08 -4.39
N SER A 41 8.72 -13.61 -5.59
CA SER A 41 7.53 -14.32 -6.09
C SER A 41 7.25 -15.59 -5.27
N ALA A 42 5.97 -15.97 -5.20
CA ALA A 42 5.61 -17.30 -4.73
C ALA A 42 6.10 -18.37 -5.72
N PRO A 43 6.54 -19.56 -5.25
CA PRO A 43 6.96 -20.64 -6.13
C PRO A 43 5.81 -21.17 -7.00
N GLU A 44 4.57 -20.97 -6.54
CA GLU A 44 3.34 -21.31 -7.24
C GLU A 44 2.40 -20.11 -7.18
N GLU A 45 1.63 -19.89 -8.25
CA GLU A 45 0.66 -18.80 -8.33
C GLU A 45 -0.38 -18.92 -7.21
N GLY A 46 -0.72 -17.78 -6.60
CA GLY A 46 -1.70 -17.70 -5.51
C GLY A 46 -1.21 -18.21 -4.14
N LYS A 47 -0.11 -18.97 -4.08
CA LYS A 47 0.41 -19.52 -2.81
C LYS A 47 1.14 -18.48 -1.97
N SER A 48 1.41 -18.85 -0.72
CA SER A 48 2.17 -18.05 0.22
C SER A 48 3.66 -18.38 0.14
N VAL A 49 4.49 -17.35 0.27
CA VAL A 49 5.94 -17.48 0.44
C VAL A 49 6.26 -17.85 1.89
N LYS A 50 7.29 -18.68 2.10
CA LYS A 50 7.77 -19.09 3.43
C LYS A 50 8.07 -17.89 4.31
N ALA A 51 7.82 -18.03 5.61
CA ALA A 51 7.97 -16.93 6.55
C ALA A 51 9.40 -16.39 6.67
N SER A 52 10.39 -17.28 6.55
CA SER A 52 11.80 -16.89 6.51
C SER A 52 12.11 -15.90 5.37
N CYS A 53 11.53 -16.11 4.19
CA CYS A 53 11.80 -15.28 3.02
C CYS A 53 11.20 -13.88 3.17
N TRP A 54 9.93 -13.74 3.56
CA TRP A 54 9.35 -12.40 3.71
C TRP A 54 9.93 -11.64 4.91
N ARG A 55 10.38 -12.34 5.97
CA ARG A 55 11.13 -11.72 7.07
C ARG A 55 12.46 -11.16 6.61
N ALA A 56 13.20 -11.90 5.77
CA ALA A 56 14.45 -11.41 5.18
C ALA A 56 14.22 -10.18 4.28
N CYS A 57 13.18 -10.19 3.43
CA CYS A 57 12.81 -8.99 2.66
C CYS A 57 12.44 -7.81 3.57
N SER A 58 11.78 -8.09 4.69
CA SER A 58 11.39 -7.05 5.64
C SER A 58 12.62 -6.40 6.27
N SER A 59 13.54 -7.20 6.84
CA SER A 59 14.73 -6.70 7.51
C SER A 59 15.73 -6.03 6.56
N CYS A 60 15.93 -6.60 5.38
CA CYS A 60 16.97 -6.14 4.46
C CYS A 60 16.51 -5.02 3.52
N TYR A 61 15.20 -4.81 3.37
CA TYR A 61 14.65 -3.90 2.37
C TYR A 61 13.56 -2.99 2.92
N LEU A 62 12.47 -3.53 3.48
CA LEU A 62 11.33 -2.72 3.89
C LEU A 62 11.67 -1.80 5.07
N THR A 63 12.24 -2.35 6.15
CA THR A 63 12.56 -1.56 7.35
C THR A 63 13.51 -0.40 7.04
N PRO A 64 14.64 -0.60 6.33
CA PRO A 64 15.50 0.53 5.95
C PRO A 64 14.79 1.60 5.10
N GLN A 65 13.86 1.22 4.22
CA GLN A 65 13.07 2.19 3.45
C GLN A 65 12.11 2.98 4.33
N LEU A 66 11.48 2.33 5.31
CA LEU A 66 10.57 2.99 6.24
C LEU A 66 11.31 3.88 7.23
N ASP A 67 12.53 3.52 7.63
CA ASP A 67 13.38 4.35 8.48
C ASP A 67 13.75 5.69 7.81
N LEU A 68 13.90 5.71 6.48
CA LEU A 68 14.10 6.94 5.70
C LEU A 68 12.85 7.81 5.59
N LEU A 69 11.68 7.23 5.86
CA LEU A 69 10.36 7.83 5.74
C LEU A 69 9.62 7.77 7.09
N SER A 70 10.32 8.07 8.18
CA SER A 70 9.84 7.86 9.55
C SER A 70 8.53 8.59 9.88
N ASP A 71 8.29 9.72 9.21
CA ASP A 71 7.09 10.54 9.40
C ASP A 71 5.97 10.21 8.38
N ALA A 72 6.15 9.20 7.54
CA ALA A 72 5.19 8.84 6.52
C ALA A 72 3.95 8.15 7.11
N PHE A 73 2.78 8.51 6.58
CA PHE A 73 1.56 7.75 6.82
C PHE A 73 1.55 6.46 5.99
N ILE A 74 1.72 5.32 6.65
CA ILE A 74 1.83 4.01 5.98
C ILE A 74 0.44 3.40 5.81
N VAL A 75 0.08 3.02 4.57
CA VAL A 75 -1.15 2.28 4.26
C VAL A 75 -0.79 0.86 3.78
N ALA A 76 -1.29 -0.15 4.48
CA ALA A 76 -1.08 -1.56 4.13
C ALA A 76 -2.23 -2.09 3.28
N LEU A 77 -2.02 -2.18 1.97
CA LEU A 77 -3.02 -2.66 1.02
C LEU A 77 -3.05 -4.20 0.97
N GLY A 78 -4.12 -4.79 1.51
CA GLY A 78 -4.41 -6.22 1.49
C GLY A 78 -3.83 -7.04 2.64
N THR A 79 -4.43 -8.19 2.91
CA THR A 79 -4.17 -9.02 4.09
C THR A 79 -2.72 -9.51 4.19
N LYS A 80 -2.06 -9.79 3.06
CA LYS A 80 -0.65 -10.24 3.06
C LYS A 80 0.28 -9.14 3.57
N ALA A 81 0.11 -7.90 3.09
CA ALA A 81 0.89 -6.76 3.57
C ALA A 81 0.58 -6.49 5.06
N GLN A 82 -0.69 -6.42 5.43
CA GLN A 82 -1.12 -6.17 6.81
C GLN A 82 -0.56 -7.21 7.80
N THR A 83 -0.61 -8.51 7.45
CA THR A 83 -0.07 -9.58 8.30
C THR A 83 1.43 -9.42 8.51
N ARG A 84 2.17 -9.08 7.45
CA ARG A 84 3.63 -8.90 7.52
C ARG A 84 3.99 -7.67 8.34
N LEU A 85 3.40 -6.52 8.06
CA LEU A 85 3.68 -5.29 8.81
C LEU A 85 3.32 -5.46 10.29
N ARG A 86 2.20 -6.12 10.61
CA ARG A 86 1.82 -6.44 12.00
C ARG A 86 2.85 -7.32 12.69
N SER A 87 3.40 -8.32 11.99
CA SER A 87 4.43 -9.20 12.56
C SER A 87 5.77 -8.50 12.83
N LEU A 88 5.98 -7.33 12.23
CA LEU A 88 7.15 -6.47 12.46
C LEU A 88 6.89 -5.40 13.53
N GLY A 89 5.67 -5.34 14.09
CA GLY A 89 5.29 -4.30 15.05
C GLY A 89 5.16 -2.90 14.44
N LEU A 90 5.02 -2.79 13.12
CA LEU A 90 4.89 -1.51 12.44
C LEU A 90 3.48 -0.94 12.60
N HIS A 91 3.40 0.38 12.77
CA HIS A 91 2.14 1.13 12.71
C HIS A 91 1.75 1.40 11.26
N PHE A 92 0.49 1.13 10.90
CA PHE A 92 -0.04 1.37 9.57
C PHE A 92 -1.57 1.44 9.60
N PHE A 93 -2.14 2.06 8.58
CA PHE A 93 -3.58 2.00 8.32
C PHE A 93 -3.90 0.79 7.41
N PRO A 94 -4.75 -0.15 7.84
CA PRO A 94 -5.15 -1.29 7.01
C PRO A 94 -6.17 -0.86 5.95
N ALA A 95 -5.94 -1.20 4.69
CA ALA A 95 -6.94 -1.01 3.63
C ALA A 95 -6.98 -2.21 2.68
N ALA A 96 -8.06 -2.33 1.90
CA ALA A 96 -8.22 -3.42 0.94
C ALA A 96 -7.14 -3.37 -0.15
N ALA A 97 -6.83 -4.53 -0.74
CA ALA A 97 -5.85 -4.61 -1.82
C ALA A 97 -6.30 -3.78 -3.03
N ALA A 98 -5.36 -3.15 -3.73
CA ALA A 98 -5.64 -2.46 -4.99
C ALA A 98 -5.80 -3.41 -6.19
N SER A 99 -5.29 -4.64 -6.07
CA SER A 99 -5.35 -5.68 -7.11
C SER A 99 -6.34 -6.80 -6.79
N PRO A 100 -6.84 -7.51 -7.82
CA PRO A 100 -7.66 -8.70 -7.62
C PRO A 100 -6.90 -9.84 -6.91
N PRO A 101 -7.62 -10.75 -6.23
CA PRO A 101 -9.07 -10.71 -6.00
C PRO A 101 -9.48 -9.77 -4.85
N GLY A 102 -8.52 -9.26 -4.07
CA GLY A 102 -8.80 -8.51 -2.84
C GLY A 102 -9.57 -7.21 -3.05
N CYS A 103 -9.40 -6.53 -4.20
CA CYS A 103 -10.13 -5.31 -4.53
C CYS A 103 -11.62 -5.53 -4.88
N ASN A 104 -12.05 -6.77 -5.08
CA ASN A 104 -13.43 -7.08 -5.49
C ASN A 104 -14.41 -7.09 -4.30
N PHE A 105 -13.91 -7.00 -3.07
CA PHE A 105 -14.74 -6.85 -1.89
C PHE A 105 -15.48 -5.50 -1.90
N THR A 106 -16.76 -5.50 -1.54
CA THR A 106 -17.63 -4.31 -1.58
C THR A 106 -17.09 -3.14 -0.75
N GLY A 107 -16.53 -3.41 0.42
CA GLY A 107 -15.94 -2.37 1.29
C GLY A 107 -14.53 -1.90 0.88
N SER A 108 -14.00 -2.33 -0.28
CA SER A 108 -12.65 -1.91 -0.70
C SER A 108 -12.54 -0.40 -0.84
N ARG A 109 -13.53 0.21 -1.53
CA ARG A 109 -13.54 1.67 -1.74
C ARG A 109 -13.70 2.46 -0.45
N ASP A 110 -14.48 1.95 0.50
CA ASP A 110 -14.67 2.63 1.78
C ASP A 110 -13.37 2.62 2.60
N SER A 111 -12.65 1.48 2.63
CA SER A 111 -11.34 1.42 3.29
C SER A 111 -10.32 2.39 2.68
N TRP A 112 -10.37 2.64 1.37
CA TRP A 112 -9.51 3.62 0.71
C TRP A 112 -9.90 5.06 1.04
N ARG A 113 -11.20 5.35 1.14
CA ARG A 113 -11.71 6.66 1.55
C ARG A 113 -11.32 6.99 2.99
N GLU A 114 -11.42 6.03 3.89
CA GLU A 114 -11.01 6.19 5.29
C GLU A 114 -9.51 6.51 5.39
N ALA A 115 -8.66 5.73 4.71
CA ALA A 115 -7.22 5.97 4.67
C ALA A 115 -6.90 7.40 4.16
N ALA A 116 -7.57 7.81 3.08
CA ALA A 116 -7.38 9.14 2.49
C ALA A 116 -7.89 10.28 3.38
N THR A 117 -8.97 10.07 4.13
CA THR A 117 -9.46 11.06 5.11
C THR A 117 -8.44 11.28 6.22
N ILE A 118 -7.92 10.20 6.82
CA ILE A 118 -6.91 10.29 7.88
C ILE A 118 -5.64 10.98 7.36
N LEU A 119 -5.16 10.61 6.16
CA LEU A 119 -4.00 11.29 5.57
C LEU A 119 -4.24 12.80 5.42
N ARG A 120 -5.42 13.22 4.97
CA ARG A 120 -5.75 14.65 4.79
C ARG A 120 -5.84 15.39 6.12
N GLU A 121 -6.35 14.74 7.16
CA GLU A 121 -6.35 15.29 8.53
C GLU A 121 -4.93 15.50 9.04
N LEU A 122 -4.05 14.49 8.87
CA LEU A 122 -2.64 14.56 9.28
C LEU A 122 -1.84 15.66 8.55
N ARG A 123 -2.26 16.05 7.34
CA ARG A 123 -1.59 17.10 6.55
C ARG A 123 -2.11 18.51 6.81
N THR A 124 -3.17 18.66 7.59
CA THR A 124 -3.77 19.97 7.94
C THR A 124 -3.19 20.54 9.25
N ILE A 125 -2.47 19.70 10.01
CA ILE A 125 -1.72 20.05 11.22
C ILE A 125 -0.31 20.45 10.80
#